data_AF-A0A662EWG1-F1
#
_entry.id   AF-A0A662EWG1-F1
#
_cell.length_a   1.000
_cell.length_b   1.000
_cell.length_c   1.000
_cell.angle_alpha   90.00
_cell.angle_beta   90.00
_cell.angle_gamma   90.00
#
_symmetry.space_group_name_H-M   'P 1'
#
loop_
_entity.id
_entity.type
_entity.pdbx_description
1 polymer ?
#
loop_
_entity_poly.entity_id
_entity_poly.type
_entity_poly.pdbx_seq_one_letter_code
_entity_poly.pdbx_strand_id
1 'polypeptide(L)'
;GSLFTLPEERPILSALQHLLRTHLRRVTGKDCEIILDINGAVKRRRAELIRFALSAAESVRREHKRIRLNPMPRIDRRTIHITLANFPGVRTYSVGKGDERRVVIEPDET
;
A
#
# COMPACT_ATOMS: atom_id res chain seq x y z
N GLY A 1 13.49 10.15 31.59
CA GLY A 1 13.18 8.75 31.21
C GLY A 1 13.75 8.51 29.84
N SER A 2 14.52 7.44 29.66
CA SER A 2 15.16 7.12 28.37
C SER A 2 14.10 7.05 27.27
N LEU A 3 14.16 7.98 26.31
CA LEU A 3 13.35 7.91 25.10
C LEU A 3 13.87 6.72 24.30
N PHE A 4 13.17 5.60 24.37
CA PHE A 4 13.51 4.43 23.58
C PHE A 4 13.13 4.71 22.12
N THR A 5 14.05 5.28 21.36
CA THR A 5 13.89 5.41 19.92
C THR A 5 14.07 4.04 19.31
N LEU A 6 13.02 3.52 18.67
CA LEU A 6 13.14 2.28 17.92
C LEU A 6 14.05 2.50 16.71
N PRO A 7 14.99 1.58 16.44
CA PRO A 7 15.81 1.65 15.24
C PRO A 7 14.92 1.68 13.99
N GLU A 8 15.24 2.53 13.01
CA GLU A 8 14.47 2.62 11.76
C GLU A 8 14.85 1.50 10.75
N GLU A 9 15.79 0.64 11.14
CA GLU A 9 16.31 -0.44 10.30
C GLU A 9 15.24 -1.52 10.06
N ARG A 10 14.91 -1.74 8.77
CA ARG A 10 13.89 -2.71 8.33
C ARG A 10 14.01 -4.12 8.97
N PRO A 11 15.19 -4.71 9.17
CA PRO A 11 15.31 -6.03 9.80
C PRO A 11 14.77 -6.07 11.23
N ILE A 12 15.03 -5.04 12.03
CA ILE A 12 14.58 -4.97 13.44
C ILE A 12 13.05 -4.83 13.47
N LEU A 13 12.48 -4.02 12.58
CA LEU A 13 11.02 -3.84 12.50
C LEU A 13 10.32 -5.14 12.12
N SER A 14 10.87 -5.86 11.14
CA SER A 14 10.37 -7.17 10.72
C SER A 14 10.42 -8.19 11.86
N ALA A 15 11.53 -8.24 12.60
CA ALA A 15 11.68 -9.12 13.75
C ALA A 15 10.69 -8.80 14.87
N LEU A 16 10.53 -7.52 15.20
CA LEU A 16 9.60 -7.06 16.23
C LEU A 16 8.14 -7.35 15.85
N GLN A 17 7.76 -7.08 14.60
CA GLN A 17 6.45 -7.41 14.05
C GLN A 17 6.18 -8.92 14.08
N HIS A 18 7.19 -9.74 13.79
CA HIS A 18 7.10 -11.20 13.86
C HIS A 18 6.87 -11.71 15.31
N LEU A 19 7.60 -11.16 16.28
CA LEU A 19 7.44 -11.49 17.70
C LEU A 19 6.03 -11.10 18.20
N LEU A 20 5.58 -9.89 17.90
CA LEU A 20 4.23 -9.41 18.22
C LEU A 20 3.15 -10.31 17.64
N ARG A 21 3.27 -10.66 16.34
CA ARG A 21 2.30 -11.55 15.68
C ARG A 21 2.24 -12.92 16.32
N THR A 22 3.40 -13.49 16.67
CA THR A 22 3.49 -14.80 17.32
C THR A 22 2.88 -14.78 18.71
N HIS A 23 3.15 -13.73 19.48
CA HIS A 23 2.57 -13.57 20.82
C HIS A 23 1.04 -13.40 20.75
N LEU A 24 0.54 -12.50 19.89
CA LEU A 24 -0.89 -12.26 19.74
C LEU A 24 -1.64 -13.48 19.22
N ARG A 25 -1.05 -14.27 18.32
CA ARG A 25 -1.62 -15.55 17.91
C ARG A 25 -1.77 -16.52 19.08
N ARG A 26 -0.79 -16.60 19.98
CA ARG A 26 -0.87 -17.44 21.18
C ARG A 26 -1.96 -16.98 22.14
N VAL A 27 -2.12 -15.66 22.33
CA VAL A 27 -3.10 -15.09 23.26
C VAL A 27 -4.53 -15.17 22.71
N THR A 28 -4.72 -14.89 21.43
CA THR A 28 -6.06 -14.76 20.82
C THR A 28 -6.56 -16.02 20.12
N GLY A 29 -5.67 -16.98 19.85
CA GLY A 29 -5.96 -18.16 19.03
C GLY A 29 -6.26 -17.86 17.55
N LYS A 30 -6.09 -16.60 17.11
CA LYS A 30 -6.42 -16.13 15.76
C LYS A 30 -5.18 -15.56 15.07
N ASP A 31 -5.14 -15.66 13.75
CA ASP A 31 -4.15 -14.91 12.97
C ASP A 31 -4.57 -13.44 12.90
N CYS A 32 -3.73 -12.56 13.46
CA CYS A 32 -3.92 -11.12 13.41
C CYS A 32 -3.00 -10.49 12.38
N GLU A 33 -3.56 -9.65 11.50
CA GLU A 33 -2.79 -8.75 10.64
C GLU A 33 -2.42 -7.51 11.46
N ILE A 34 -1.13 -7.34 11.77
CA ILE A 34 -0.62 -6.23 12.58
C ILE A 34 0.32 -5.42 11.71
N ILE A 35 0.17 -4.10 11.74
CA ILE A 35 1.10 -3.16 11.11
C ILE A 35 1.79 -2.37 12.22
N LEU A 36 3.11 -2.46 12.27
CA LEU A 36 3.93 -1.66 13.18
C LEU A 36 4.36 -0.39 12.46
N ASP A 37 3.81 0.76 12.85
CA ASP A 37 4.22 2.07 12.32
C ASP A 37 5.23 2.72 13.25
N ILE A 38 6.41 3.04 12.72
CA ILE A 38 7.50 3.65 13.48
C ILE A 38 7.78 5.00 12.85
N ASN A 39 7.74 6.05 13.68
CA ASN A 39 7.93 7.44 13.28
C ASN A 39 7.05 7.85 12.08
N GLY A 40 5.87 7.24 11.93
CA GLY A 40 4.94 7.51 10.85
C GLY A 40 5.45 7.09 9.46
N ALA A 41 6.46 6.24 9.34
CA ALA A 41 7.02 5.82 8.05
C ALA A 41 5.97 5.14 7.15
N VAL A 42 5.14 4.25 7.73
CA VAL A 42 4.09 3.56 6.98
C VAL A 42 3.01 4.56 6.55
N LYS A 43 2.61 5.45 7.48
CA LYS A 43 1.63 6.50 7.21
C LYS A 43 2.11 7.46 6.11
N ARG A 44 3.37 7.90 6.16
CA ARG A 44 3.99 8.79 5.15
C ARG A 44 4.02 8.12 3.79
N ARG A 45 4.51 6.88 3.71
CA ARG A 45 4.55 6.11 2.46
C ARG A 45 3.16 5.94 1.86
N ARG A 46 2.15 5.62 2.69
CA ARG A 46 0.77 5.48 2.24
C ARG A 46 0.22 6.79 1.70
N ALA A 47 0.48 7.91 2.37
CA ALA A 47 0.05 9.23 1.93
C ALA A 47 0.71 9.63 0.59
N GLU A 48 2.00 9.33 0.41
CA GLU A 48 2.69 9.53 -0.87
C GLU A 48 2.06 8.69 -1.99
N LEU A 49 1.77 7.42 -1.73
CA LEU A 49 1.16 6.52 -2.70
C LEU A 49 -0.25 7.00 -3.10
N ILE A 50 -1.04 7.50 -2.15
CA ILE A 50 -2.36 8.07 -2.40
C ILE A 50 -2.25 9.30 -3.30
N ARG A 51 -1.37 10.26 -2.97
CA ARG A 51 -1.15 11.46 -3.80
C ARG A 51 -0.72 11.11 -5.21
N PHE A 52 0.20 10.15 -5.34
CA PHE A 52 0.65 9.65 -6.63
C PHE A 52 -0.50 9.01 -7.43
N ALA A 53 -1.31 8.15 -6.81
CA ALA A 53 -2.44 7.50 -7.46
C ALA A 53 -3.48 8.52 -7.97
N LEU A 54 -3.81 9.52 -7.17
CA LEU A 54 -4.75 10.58 -7.55
C LEU A 54 -4.20 11.41 -8.72
N SER A 55 -2.91 11.79 -8.67
CA SER A 55 -2.28 12.52 -9.78
C SER A 55 -2.26 11.69 -11.06
N ALA A 56 -1.97 10.39 -10.97
CA ALA A 56 -1.96 9.50 -12.12
C ALA A 56 -3.37 9.33 -12.72
N ALA A 57 -4.39 9.17 -11.86
CA ALA A 57 -5.78 9.10 -12.29
C ALA A 57 -6.22 10.37 -13.03
N GLU A 58 -5.85 11.54 -12.52
CA GLU A 58 -6.20 12.80 -13.18
C GLU A 58 -5.55 12.95 -14.56
N SER A 59 -4.28 12.52 -14.71
CA SER A 59 -3.62 12.47 -16.01
C SER A 59 -4.29 11.49 -16.96
N VAL A 60 -4.67 10.29 -16.49
CA VAL A 60 -5.40 9.29 -17.30
C VAL A 60 -6.73 9.85 -17.79
N ARG A 61 -7.50 10.48 -16.89
CA ARG A 61 -8.79 11.11 -17.20
C ARG A 61 -8.65 12.21 -18.25
N ARG A 62 -7.64 13.08 -18.10
CA ARG A 62 -7.39 14.21 -19.01
C ARG A 62 -6.87 13.77 -20.37
N GLU A 63 -5.93 12.82 -20.40
CA GLU A 63 -5.22 12.43 -21.61
C GLU A 63 -5.88 11.26 -22.35
N HIS A 64 -6.87 10.61 -21.72
CA HIS A 64 -7.52 9.41 -22.24
C HIS A 64 -6.53 8.28 -22.59
N LYS A 65 -5.41 8.22 -21.85
CA LYS A 65 -4.36 7.21 -22.04
C LYS A 65 -4.16 6.43 -20.75
N ARG A 66 -4.23 5.11 -20.85
CA ARG A 66 -3.94 4.21 -19.72
C ARG A 66 -2.50 4.34 -19.25
N ILE A 67 -2.29 4.24 -17.94
CA ILE A 67 -0.97 4.22 -17.30
C ILE A 67 -0.78 2.87 -16.60
N ARG A 68 0.37 2.24 -16.84
CA ARG A 68 0.83 1.07 -16.09
C ARG A 68 1.80 1.53 -15.01
N LEU A 69 1.49 1.25 -13.75
CA LEU A 69 2.37 1.59 -12.65
C LEU A 69 3.50 0.56 -12.53
N ASN A 70 4.53 0.91 -11.76
CA ASN A 70 5.59 -0.04 -11.42
C ASN A 70 5.03 -1.22 -10.60
N PRO A 71 5.64 -2.41 -10.67
CA PRO A 71 5.28 -3.52 -9.79
C PRO A 71 5.39 -3.10 -8.33
N MET A 72 4.46 -3.58 -7.51
CA MET A 72 4.40 -3.19 -6.10
C MET A 72 3.73 -4.28 -5.23
N PRO A 73 4.01 -4.28 -3.91
CA PRO A 73 3.43 -5.23 -2.98
C PRO A 73 1.90 -5.21 -3.00
N ARG A 74 1.28 -6.33 -2.61
CA ARG A 74 -0.19 -6.50 -2.55
C ARG A 74 -0.88 -5.37 -1.78
N ILE A 75 -0.28 -4.90 -0.68
CA ILE A 75 -0.83 -3.84 0.17
C ILE A 75 -0.87 -2.49 -0.54
N ASP A 76 0.16 -2.16 -1.32
CA ASP A 76 0.23 -0.93 -2.10
C ASP A 76 -0.80 -0.97 -3.23
N ARG A 77 -0.90 -2.10 -3.95
CA ARG A 77 -1.94 -2.29 -4.98
C ARG A 77 -3.34 -2.13 -4.40
N ARG A 78 -3.62 -2.74 -3.25
CA ARG A 78 -4.89 -2.60 -2.55
C ARG A 78 -5.16 -1.13 -2.17
N THR A 79 -4.15 -0.42 -1.71
CA THR A 79 -4.28 1.01 -1.38
C THR A 79 -4.69 1.81 -2.61
N ILE A 80 -4.06 1.60 -3.77
CA ILE A 80 -4.42 2.29 -5.02
C ILE A 80 -5.86 1.95 -5.44
N HIS A 81 -6.22 0.65 -5.45
CA HIS A 81 -7.57 0.23 -5.81
C HIS A 81 -8.64 0.88 -4.93
N ILE A 82 -8.45 0.91 -3.61
CA ILE A 82 -9.38 1.56 -2.68
C ILE A 82 -9.42 3.07 -2.89
N THR A 83 -8.26 3.69 -3.10
CA THR A 83 -8.15 5.15 -3.30
C THR A 83 -8.91 5.60 -4.54
N LEU A 84 -8.83 4.82 -5.61
CA LEU A 84 -9.41 5.15 -6.91
C LEU A 84 -10.79 4.50 -7.16
N ALA A 85 -11.33 3.74 -6.20
CA ALA A 85 -12.59 3.02 -6.37
C ALA A 85 -13.77 3.94 -6.72
N ASN A 86 -13.79 5.16 -6.18
CA ASN A 86 -14.83 6.17 -6.41
C ASN A 86 -14.31 7.37 -7.22
N PHE A 87 -13.16 7.23 -7.88
CA PHE A 87 -12.60 8.32 -8.68
C PHE A 87 -13.31 8.37 -10.04
N PRO A 88 -13.90 9.50 -10.44
CA PRO A 88 -14.71 9.58 -11.65
C PRO A 88 -13.86 9.46 -12.93
N GLY A 89 -14.38 8.71 -13.91
CA GLY A 89 -13.79 8.61 -15.25
C GLY A 89 -12.53 7.76 -15.35
N VAL A 90 -12.21 6.96 -14.32
CA VAL A 90 -11.11 5.99 -14.37
C VAL A 90 -11.51 4.67 -13.70
N ARG A 91 -10.93 3.58 -14.19
CA ARG A 91 -11.02 2.26 -13.57
C ARG A 91 -9.64 1.66 -13.36
N THR A 92 -9.55 0.75 -12.39
CA THR A 92 -8.26 0.15 -12.00
C THR A 92 -8.32 -1.37 -11.95
N TYR A 93 -7.25 -2.03 -12.37
CA TYR A 93 -7.11 -3.49 -12.30
C TYR A 93 -5.64 -3.89 -12.16
N SER A 94 -5.39 -5.06 -11.59
CA SER A 94 -4.04 -5.60 -11.40
C SER A 94 -3.68 -6.58 -12.52
N VAL A 95 -2.52 -6.40 -13.16
CA VAL A 95 -1.96 -7.31 -14.19
C VAL A 95 -0.60 -7.86 -13.78
N GLY A 96 -0.25 -9.04 -14.28
CA GLY A 96 1.00 -9.74 -13.93
C GLY A 96 0.86 -10.76 -12.79
N LYS A 97 1.95 -11.45 -12.46
CA LYS A 97 2.02 -12.52 -11.44
C LYS A 97 3.20 -12.26 -10.50
N GLY A 98 3.08 -12.71 -9.25
CA GLY A 98 4.13 -12.58 -8.24
C GLY A 98 4.60 -11.13 -8.08
N ASP A 99 5.91 -10.96 -8.13
CA ASP A 99 6.59 -9.67 -7.95
C ASP A 99 6.43 -8.72 -9.14
N GLU A 100 6.10 -9.24 -10.33
CA GLU A 100 5.82 -8.44 -11.54
C GLU A 100 4.38 -7.89 -11.58
N ARG A 101 3.59 -8.16 -10.54
CA ARG A 101 2.19 -7.75 -10.49
C ARG A 101 2.06 -6.26 -10.17
N ARG A 102 1.37 -5.54 -11.06
CA ARG A 102 1.23 -4.08 -11.02
C ARG A 102 -0.23 -3.64 -11.24
N VAL A 103 -0.53 -2.38 -10.90
CA VAL A 103 -1.84 -1.78 -11.17
C VAL A 103 -1.81 -1.02 -12.50
N VAL A 104 -2.87 -1.17 -13.27
CA VAL A 104 -3.18 -0.35 -14.44
C VAL A 104 -4.33 0.57 -14.07
N ILE A 105 -4.19 1.84 -14.42
CA ILE A 105 -5.24 2.85 -14.36
C ILE A 105 -5.61 3.18 -15.81
N GLU A 106 -6.87 3.05 -16.17
CA GLU A 106 -7.35 3.37 -17.52
C GLU A 106 -8.63 4.18 -17.49
N PRO A 107 -8.92 4.95 -18.55
CA PRO A 107 -10.16 5.71 -18.64
C PRO A 107 -11.36 4.77 -18.53
N ASP A 108 -12.39 5.22 -17.83
CA ASP A 108 -13.68 4.55 -17.79
C ASP A 108 -14.62 5.29 -18.74
N GLU A 109 -15.14 4.60 -19.75
CA GLU A 109 -16.01 5.18 -20.79
C GLU A 109 -17.47 5.31 -20.34
N THR A 110 -17.72 5.42 -19.03
CA THR A 110 -19.07 5.52 -18.48
C THR A 110 -19.58 6.96 -18.51
#